data_AF-A0A7C6D998-F1
#
_entry.id   AF-A0A7C6D998-F1
#
_cell.length_a   1.000
_cell.length_b   1.000
_cell.length_c   1.000
_cell.angle_alpha   90.00
_cell.angle_beta   90.00
_cell.angle_gamma   90.00
#
_symmetry.space_group_name_H-M   'P 1'
#
loop_
_entity.id
_entity.type
_entity.pdbx_description
1 polymer ?
#
loop_
_entity_poly.entity_id
_entity_poly.type
_entity_poly.pdbx_seq_one_letter_code
_entity_poly.pdbx_strand_id
1 'polypeptide(L)' 'MAIDRVREYFSRWNIQDRILEFDVSSATVDLAAKAVGCVAERIAKTLSFM' A
#
# COMPACT_ATOMS: atom_id res chain seq x y z
N MET A 1 12.97 6.68 1.94
CA MET A 1 11.58 7.12 1.69
C MET A 1 10.63 6.36 2.60
N ALA A 2 9.33 6.69 2.63
CA ALA A 2 8.36 5.99 3.48
C ALA A 2 8.27 4.48 3.14
N ILE A 3 8.38 4.13 1.86
CA ILE A 3 8.31 2.73 1.39
C ILE A 3 9.51 1.89 1.86
N ASP A 4 10.73 2.45 1.86
CA ASP A 4 11.94 1.75 2.28
C ASP A 4 11.86 1.30 3.75
N ARG A 5 11.27 2.15 4.61
CA ARG A 5 11.04 1.80 6.03
C ARG A 5 10.07 0.64 6.18
N VAL A 6 9.04 0.57 5.33
CA VAL A 6 8.09 -0.56 5.33
C VAL A 6 8.78 -1.83 4.84
N ARG A 7 9.61 -1.76 3.78
CA ARG A 7 10.41 -2.89 3.30
C ARG A 7 11.34 -3.45 4.38
N GLU A 8 12.08 -2.57 5.06
CA GLU A 8 12.97 -2.96 6.16
C GLU A 8 12.18 -3.60 7.31
N TYR A 9 11.05 -3.02 7.71
CA TYR A 9 10.20 -3.58 8.75
C TYR A 9 9.67 -4.97 8.36
N PHE A 10 9.18 -5.14 7.13
CA PHE A 10 8.62 -6.39 6.61
C PHE A 10 9.66 -7.51 6.38
N SER A 11 10.93 -7.16 6.22
CA SER A 11 12.02 -8.13 6.03
C SER A 11 12.13 -9.16 7.15
N ARG A 12 11.73 -8.79 8.37
CA ARG A 12 11.73 -9.67 9.57
C ARG A 12 10.84 -10.91 9.41
N TRP A 13 9.86 -10.84 8.51
CA TRP A 13 8.93 -11.93 8.20
C TRP A 13 9.11 -12.49 6.79
N ASN A 14 10.13 -12.06 6.04
CA ASN A 14 10.33 -12.41 4.64
C ASN A 14 9.12 -12.06 3.74
N ILE A 15 8.42 -10.96 4.02
CA ILE A 15 7.25 -10.52 3.24
C ILE A 15 7.46 -9.19 2.51
N GLN A 16 8.67 -8.64 2.51
CA GLN A 16 9.02 -7.39 1.84
C GLN A 16 8.67 -7.40 0.34
N ASP A 17 8.71 -8.58 -0.29
CA ASP A 17 8.42 -8.76 -1.71
C ASP A 17 6.92 -8.73 -2.04
N ARG A 18 6.04 -8.65 -1.02
CA ARG A 18 4.60 -8.47 -1.21
C ARG A 18 4.19 -7.01 -1.49
N ILE A 19 5.14 -6.07 -1.37
CA ILE A 19 4.91 -4.65 -1.65
C ILE A 19 4.96 -4.44 -3.17
N LEU A 20 3.84 -3.97 -3.72
CA LEU A 20 3.71 -3.62 -5.13
C LEU A 20 3.84 -2.11 -5.31
N GLU A 21 4.69 -1.68 -6.24
CA GLU A 21 4.86 -0.28 -6.64
C GLU A 21 4.30 -0.09 -8.05
N PHE A 22 3.62 1.02 -8.27
CA PHE A 22 2.93 1.32 -9.52
C PHE A 22 3.30 2.74 -9.98
N ASP A 23 3.39 2.94 -11.29
CA ASP A 23 3.61 4.27 -11.88
C ASP A 23 2.36 5.16 -11.85
N VAL A 24 1.21 4.59 -11.49
CA VAL A 24 -0.07 5.30 -11.32
C VAL A 24 -0.28 5.69 -9.85
N SER A 25 -1.00 6.80 -9.64
CA SER A 25 -1.32 7.27 -8.29
C SER A 25 -2.23 6.29 -7.53
N SER A 26 -2.00 6.16 -6.23
CA SER A 26 -2.82 5.40 -5.27
C SER A 26 -3.34 6.29 -4.12
N ALA A 27 -3.36 7.61 -4.33
CA ALA A 27 -3.66 8.59 -3.27
C ALA A 27 -5.11 8.57 -2.74
N THR A 28 -6.03 7.95 -3.46
CA THR A 28 -7.43 7.75 -3.03
C THR A 28 -7.82 6.29 -3.14
N VAL A 29 -8.90 5.91 -2.44
CA VAL A 29 -9.45 4.54 -2.48
C VAL A 29 -9.76 4.12 -3.92
N ASP A 30 -10.41 4.98 -4.70
CA ASP A 30 -10.77 4.68 -6.08
C ASP A 30 -9.54 4.51 -6.99
N LEU A 31 -8.51 5.33 -6.80
CA LEU A 31 -7.27 5.23 -7.57
C LEU A 31 -6.50 3.95 -7.23
N ALA A 32 -6.35 3.64 -5.94
CA ALA A 32 -5.69 2.42 -5.48
C ALA A 32 -6.43 1.15 -5.93
N ALA A 33 -7.76 1.13 -5.81
CA ALA A 33 -8.60 0.00 -6.24
C ALA A 33 -8.46 -0.27 -7.74
N LYS A 34 -8.42 0.79 -8.56
CA LYS A 34 -8.14 0.68 -10.00
C LYS A 34 -6.73 0.17 -10.28
N ALA A 35 -5.71 0.65 -9.55
CA ALA A 35 -4.32 0.25 -9.75
C ALA A 35 -4.09 -1.26 -9.50
N VAL A 36 -4.78 -1.83 -8.51
CA VAL A 36 -4.64 -3.26 -8.14
C VAL A 36 -5.77 -4.16 -8.66
N GLY A 37 -6.74 -3.60 -9.38
CA GLY A 37 -7.85 -4.35 -9.98
C GLY A 37 -8.83 -4.97 -8.97
N CYS A 38 -9.19 -4.24 -7.90
CA CYS A 38 -10.11 -4.72 -6.88
C CYS A 38 -11.29 -3.76 -6.63
N VAL A 39 -12.24 -4.18 -5.81
CA VAL A 39 -13.34 -3.32 -5.34
C VAL A 39 -12.87 -2.40 -4.21
N ALA A 40 -13.42 -1.19 -4.13
CA ALA A 40 -13.01 -0.14 -3.18
C ALA A 40 -12.95 -0.59 -1.72
N GLU A 41 -13.89 -1.44 -1.27
CA GLU A 41 -13.95 -2.00 0.08
C GLU A 41 -12.75 -2.88 0.47
N ARG A 42 -11.94 -3.31 -0.50
CA ARG A 42 -10.70 -4.06 -0.27
C ARG A 42 -9.49 -3.15 -0.05
N ILE A 43 -9.65 -1.83 -0.18
CA ILE A 43 -8.61 -0.84 0.09
C ILE A 43 -8.77 -0.30 1.51
N ALA A 44 -7.83 -0.64 2.38
CA ALA A 44 -7.79 -0.10 3.73
C ALA A 44 -7.18 1.30 3.75
N LYS A 45 -7.74 2.19 4.58
CA LYS A 45 -7.11 3.47 4.95
C LYS A 45 -6.67 3.41 6.41
N THR A 46 -5.40 3.71 6.64
CA THR A 46 -4.90 3.97 8.00
C THR A 46 -5.21 5.42 8.34
N LEU A 47 -6.09 5.64 9.32
CA LEU A 47 -6.48 6.97 9.81
C LEU A 47 -5.84 7.20 11.16
N SER A 48 -5.15 8.32 11.32
CA SER A 48 -4.60 8.76 12.60
C SER A 48 -5.39 9.97 13.10
N PHE A 49 -5.69 9.98 14.40
CA PHE A 49 -6.39 11.07 15.08
C PHE A 49 -5.46 11.66 16.15
N MET A 50 -5.62 12.95 16.45
CA MET A 50 -4.83 13.68 17.46
C MET A 50 -5.58 13.76 18.79
#